data_AF-A0A6B3HU17-F1
#
_entry.id   AF-A0A6B3HU17-F1
#
_cell.length_a   1.000
_cell.length_b   1.000
_cell.length_c   1.000
_cell.angle_alpha   90.00
_cell.angle_beta   90.00
_cell.angle_gamma   90.00
#
_symmetry.space_group_name_H-M   'P 1'
#
loop_
_entity.id
_entity.type
_entity.pdbx_description
1 polymer ?
#
loop_
_entity_poly.entity_id
_entity_poly.type
_entity_poly.pdbx_seq_one_letter_code
_entity_poly.pdbx_strand_id
1 'polypeptide(L)' 'MEIDRGGLAAFLRHRRELLQPEDVGLPRGQRRRTGGLRREEVAVLCHMSTDYYAR' A
#
# COMPACT_ATOMS: atom_id res chain seq x y z
N MET A 1 -14.63 -22.96 0.76
CA MET A 1 -14.25 -21.80 -0.08
C MET A 1 -12.75 -21.64 0.06
N GLU A 2 -12.00 -22.09 -0.94
CA GLU A 2 -10.55 -21.91 -0.94
C GLU A 2 -10.27 -20.44 -1.29
N ILE A 3 -9.46 -19.75 -0.49
CA ILE A 3 -9.12 -18.35 -0.76
C ILE A 3 -7.92 -18.36 -1.70
N ASP A 4 -8.09 -17.80 -2.89
CA ASP A 4 -6.96 -17.52 -3.79
C ASP A 4 -6.09 -16.40 -3.22
N ARG A 5 -5.14 -16.80 -2.37
CA ARG A 5 -4.20 -15.89 -1.71
C ARG A 5 -3.26 -15.23 -2.73
N GLY A 6 -2.90 -15.93 -3.81
CA GLY A 6 -2.01 -15.44 -4.84
C GLY A 6 -2.64 -14.32 -5.65
N GLY A 7 -3.86 -14.55 -6.15
CA GLY A 7 -4.65 -13.56 -6.87
C GLY A 7 -4.98 -12.34 -6.01
N LEU A 8 -5.36 -12.55 -4.74
CA LEU A 8 -5.60 -11.45 -3.81
C LEU A 8 -4.33 -10.60 -3.58
N ALA A 9 -3.17 -11.24 -3.39
CA ALA A 9 -1.91 -10.52 -3.21
C ALA A 9 -1.48 -9.74 -4.45
N ALA A 10 -1.75 -10.25 -5.65
CA ALA A 10 -1.51 -9.53 -6.91
C ALA A 10 -2.43 -8.32 -7.05
N PHE A 11 -3.73 -8.50 -6.78
CA PHE A 11 -4.72 -7.43 -6.82
C PHE A 11 -4.36 -6.28 -5.86
N LEU A 12 -4.05 -6.59 -4.60
CA LEU A 12 -3.71 -5.58 -3.59
C LEU A 12 -2.42 -4.82 -3.96
N ARG A 13 -1.41 -5.51 -4.50
CA ARG A 13 -0.20 -4.84 -5.02
C ARG A 13 -0.52 -3.86 -6.14
N HIS A 14 -1.30 -4.29 -7.12
CA HIS A 14 -1.66 -3.44 -8.25
C HIS A 14 -2.43 -2.20 -7.82
N ARG A 15 -3.43 -2.35 -6.93
CA ARG A 15 -4.16 -1.20 -6.36
C ARG A 15 -3.25 -0.22 -5.63
N ARG A 16 -2.30 -0.74 -4.85
CA ARG A 16 -1.31 0.07 -4.12
C ARG A 16 -0.40 0.85 -5.07
N GLU A 17 -0.01 0.26 -6.19
CA GLU A 17 0.86 0.90 -7.20
C GLU A 17 0.15 1.99 -8.01
N LEU A 18 -1.18 1.92 -8.14
CA LEU A 18 -1.98 2.91 -8.86
C LEU A 18 -2.32 4.14 -8.03
N LEU A 19 -2.60 3.98 -6.74
CA LEU A 19 -2.97 5.09 -5.85
C LEU A 19 -1.77 5.98 -5.53
N GLN A 20 -1.93 7.29 -5.69
CA GLN A 20 -0.97 8.27 -5.19
C GLN A 20 -1.29 8.63 -3.73
N PRO A 21 -0.29 9.05 -2.93
CA PRO A 21 -0.52 9.52 -1.57
C PRO A 21 -1.58 10.63 -1.50
N GLU A 22 -1.56 11.52 -2.48
CA GLU A 22 -2.47 12.67 -2.56
C GLU A 22 -3.94 12.24 -2.72
N ASP A 23 -4.21 11.12 -3.40
CA ASP A 23 -5.57 10.59 -3.63
C ASP A 23 -6.24 10.13 -2.34
N VAL A 24 -5.46 9.88 -1.30
CA VAL A 24 -5.89 9.37 0.01
C VAL A 24 -5.57 10.35 1.15
N GLY A 25 -5.26 11.60 0.81
CA GLY A 25 -5.02 12.69 1.78
C GLY A 25 -3.65 12.64 2.45
N LEU A 26 -2.71 11.86 1.93
CA LEU A 26 -1.33 11.81 2.41
C LEU A 26 -0.43 12.75 1.59
N PRO A 27 0.57 13.40 2.22
CA PRO A 27 1.50 14.25 1.49
C PRO A 27 2.44 13.41 0.61
N ARG A 28 2.74 13.91 -0.60
CA ARG A 28 3.77 13.34 -1.46
C ARG A 28 5.16 13.57 -0.86
N GLY A 29 5.72 12.54 -0.21
CA GLY A 29 7.09 12.62 0.32
C GLY A 29 8.14 12.87 -0.78
N GLN A 30 9.24 13.54 -0.45
CA GLN A 30 10.33 13.77 -1.41
C GLN A 30 11.07 12.47 -1.77
N ARG A 31 11.56 12.38 -3.01
CA ARG A 31 12.35 11.24 -3.56
C ARG A 31 11.71 9.86 -3.29
N ARG A 32 10.68 9.52 -4.08
CA ARG A 32 10.01 8.20 -4.00
C ARG A 32 10.65 7.21 -4.97
N ARG A 33 10.88 5.98 -4.49
CA ARG A 33 11.25 4.83 -5.33
C ARG A 33 10.03 4.05 -5.82
N THR A 34 8.91 4.15 -5.10
CA THR A 34 7.63 3.51 -5.46
C THR A 34 6.79 4.46 -6.31
N GLY A 35 6.12 3.93 -7.34
CA GLY A 35 5.22 4.68 -8.22
C GLY A 35 3.92 5.13 -7.53
N GLY A 36 3.29 4.24 -6.77
CA GLY A 36 2.10 4.51 -5.95
C GLY A 36 2.39 4.44 -4.45
N LEU A 37 1.41 4.08 -3.63
CA LEU A 37 1.54 4.04 -2.16
C LEU A 37 2.67 3.13 -1.66
N ARG A 38 3.39 3.61 -0.66
CA ARG A 38 4.38 2.83 0.08
C ARG A 38 3.69 1.92 1.09
N ARG A 39 4.45 0.96 1.64
CA ARG A 39 3.88 0.01 2.61
C ARG A 39 3.49 0.73 3.90
N GLU A 40 4.34 1.64 4.36
CA GLU A 40 4.07 2.47 5.53
C GLU A 40 2.83 3.37 5.36
N GLU A 41 2.62 3.93 4.16
CA GLU A 41 1.46 4.76 3.85
C GLU A 41 0.17 3.93 3.93
N VAL A 42 0.18 2.69 3.39
CA VAL A 42 -0.96 1.77 3.52
C VAL A 42 -1.22 1.39 4.98
N ALA A 43 -0.16 1.12 5.76
CA ALA A 43 -0.31 0.79 7.17
C ALA A 43 -0.99 1.92 7.95
N VAL A 44 -0.61 3.17 7.69
CA VAL A 44 -1.26 4.37 8.28
C VAL A 44 -2.75 4.42 7.92
N LEU A 45 -3.10 4.24 6.64
CA LEU A 45 -4.50 4.24 6.19
C LEU A 45 -5.33 3.12 6.82
N CYS A 46 -4.71 1.98 7.10
CA CYS A 46 -5.36 0.83 7.72
C CYS A 46 -5.31 0.86 9.26
N HIS A 47 -4.77 1.91 9.89
CA HIS A 47 -4.52 1.98 11.32
C HIS A 47 -3.72 0.78 11.86
N MET A 48 -2.79 0.28 11.05
CA MET A 48 -1.88 -0.82 11.40
C MET A 48 -0.48 -0.27 11.67
N SER A 49 0.28 -0.99 12.50
CA SER A 49 1.70 -0.66 12.71
C SER A 49 2.48 -0.83 11.40
N THR A 50 3.31 0.16 11.08
CA THR A 50 4.20 0.14 9.91
C THR A 50 5.20 -1.02 9.97
N ASP A 51 5.68 -1.35 11.17
CA ASP A 51 6.63 -2.46 11.39
C ASP A 51 6.00 -3.83 11.13
N TYR A 52 4.68 -3.93 11.37
CA TYR A 52 3.92 -5.15 11.09
C TYR A 52 3.73 -5.36 9.58
N TYR A 53 3.60 -4.27 8.80
CA TYR A 53 3.31 -4.32 7.37
C TYR A 53 4.58 -4.23 6.49
N ALA A 54 5.72 -3.80 7.04
CA ALA A 54 6.99 -3.73 6.33
C ALA A 54 7.65 -5.11 6.14
N ARG A 55 7.34 -6.08 7.02
CA ARG A 55 7.88 -7.45 7.02
C ARG A 55 7.05 -8.38 6.13
#